data_AF-A0A7X6YT84-F1
#
_entry.id   AF-A0A7X6YT84-F1
#
_cell.length_a   1.000
_cell.length_b   1.000
_cell.length_c   1.000
_cell.angle_alpha   90.00
_cell.angle_beta   90.00
_cell.angle_gamma   90.00
#
_symmetry.space_group_name_H-M   'P 1'
#
loop_
_entity.id
_entity.type
_entity.pdbx_description
1 polymer ?
#
loop_
_entity_poly.entity_id
_entity_poly.type
_entity_poly.pdbx_seq_one_letter_code
_entity_poly.pdbx_strand_id
1 'polypeptide(L)'
;RVNEKYSNQELYDYICTQVKCAVRARSFNLGSSFIPPAHPIVKACKAQGLPLYGSPTLSDQARMHCPSLKLGPGQSLRSHTADEFVLLSEIREGAEVYFNLLDGLEFLNP
;
A
#
# COMPACT_ATOMS: atom_id res chain seq x y z
N ARG A 1 -1.01 14.78 -2.72
CA ARG A 1 -0.98 13.73 -1.68
C ARG A 1 0.48 13.41 -1.39
N VAL A 2 0.79 12.99 -0.17
CA VAL A 2 2.17 12.73 0.28
C VAL A 2 2.68 11.40 -0.29
N ASN A 3 3.95 11.36 -0.71
CA ASN A 3 4.60 10.11 -1.15
C ASN A 3 5.35 9.46 0.03
N GLU A 4 5.93 8.29 -0.20
CA GLU A 4 6.58 7.46 0.82
C GLU A 4 7.84 8.07 1.48
N LYS A 5 8.33 9.21 0.99
CA LYS A 5 9.55 9.86 1.48
C LYS A 5 9.31 10.92 2.55
N TYR A 6 8.05 11.25 2.83
CA TYR A 6 7.70 12.29 3.78
C TYR A 6 6.50 11.86 4.63
N SER A 7 6.42 12.40 5.84
CA SER A 7 5.24 12.37 6.68
C SER A 7 4.32 13.55 6.39
N ASN A 8 3.04 13.41 6.77
CA ASN A 8 2.09 14.53 6.72
C ASN A 8 2.54 15.71 7.61
N GLN A 9 3.23 15.41 8.72
CA GLN A 9 3.72 16.42 9.65
C GLN A 9 4.85 17.24 9.03
N GLU A 10 5.86 16.60 8.43
CA GLU A 10 6.97 17.30 7.78
C GLU A 10 6.50 18.25 6.67
N LEU A 11 5.54 17.81 5.85
CA LEU A 11 4.96 18.66 4.82
C LEU A 11 4.13 19.80 5.39
N TYR A 12 3.36 19.54 6.43
CA TYR A 12 2.59 20.58 7.11
C TYR A 12 3.49 21.65 7.70
N ASP A 13 4.56 21.25 8.39
CA ASP A 13 5.53 22.17 8.99
C ASP A 13 6.20 23.01 7.90
N TYR A 14 6.63 22.37 6.81
CA TYR A 14 7.19 23.08 5.65
C TYR A 14 6.20 24.09 5.07
N ILE A 15 4.95 23.69 4.80
CA ILE A 15 3.92 24.58 4.24
C ILE A 15 3.68 25.79 5.16
N CYS A 16 3.63 25.60 6.47
CA CYS A 16 3.46 26.69 7.43
C CYS A 16 4.58 27.75 7.33
N THR A 17 5.81 27.36 6.97
CA THR A 17 6.90 28.32 6.73
C THR A 17 6.75 29.12 5.43
N GLN A 18 5.98 28.61 4.47
CA GLN A 18 5.86 29.20 3.13
C GLN A 18 4.67 30.16 2.98
N VAL A 19 3.77 30.21 3.98
CA VAL A 19 2.55 31.01 3.90
C VAL A 19 2.41 31.95 5.09
N LYS A 20 1.73 33.08 4.88
CA LYS A 20 1.48 34.09 5.94
C LYS A 20 0.14 33.89 6.65
N CYS A 21 -0.74 33.04 6.12
CA CYS A 21 -2.05 32.76 6.69
C CYS A 21 -1.98 31.62 7.71
N ALA A 22 -2.98 31.54 8.59
CA ALA A 22 -3.13 30.42 9.51
C ALA A 22 -3.51 29.14 8.73
N VAL A 23 -2.71 28.09 8.88
CA VAL A 23 -2.99 26.75 8.36
C VAL A 23 -3.39 25.85 9.52
N ARG A 24 -4.39 25.00 9.34
CA ARG A 24 -4.81 24.01 10.34
C ARG A 24 -5.11 22.67 9.68
N ALA A 25 -4.30 21.66 9.95
CA ALA A 25 -4.58 20.30 9.54
C ALA A 25 -5.77 19.72 10.32
N ARG A 26 -6.60 18.91 9.65
CA ARG A 26 -7.69 18.17 10.32
C ARG A 26 -7.15 16.97 11.10
N SER A 27 -6.16 16.28 10.52
CA SER A 27 -5.45 15.18 11.16
C SER A 27 -4.13 14.91 10.43
N PHE A 28 -3.25 14.13 11.06
CA PHE A 28 -2.00 13.64 10.47
C PHE A 28 -1.95 12.11 10.32
N ASN A 29 -2.99 11.41 10.78
CA ASN A 29 -3.05 9.96 10.99
C ASN A 29 -3.25 9.11 9.72
N LEU A 30 -3.31 9.72 8.54
CA LEU A 30 -3.44 9.01 7.26
C LEU A 30 -2.18 9.24 6.42
N GLY A 31 -1.09 8.58 6.82
CA GLY A 31 0.22 8.70 6.19
C GLY A 31 0.39 7.85 4.94
N SER A 32 1.49 8.07 4.23
CA SER A 32 2.00 7.13 3.22
C SER A 32 2.56 5.87 3.87
N SER A 33 2.56 4.76 3.14
CA SER A 33 3.08 3.47 3.59
C SER A 33 4.23 3.02 2.69
N PHE A 34 5.16 2.25 3.25
CA PHE A 34 6.34 1.75 2.52
C PHE A 34 6.72 0.35 3.01
N ILE A 35 7.23 -0.47 2.09
CA ILE A 35 7.88 -1.74 2.40
C ILE A 35 9.22 -1.80 1.63
N PRO A 36 10.34 -2.13 2.30
CA PRO A 36 11.64 -2.21 1.62
C PRO A 36 11.64 -3.26 0.49
N PRO A 37 12.25 -2.98 -0.68
CA PRO A 37 12.40 -3.97 -1.75
C PRO A 37 13.16 -5.23 -1.34
N ALA A 38 14.00 -5.14 -0.30
CA ALA A 38 14.75 -6.25 0.24
C ALA A 38 13.93 -7.18 1.15
N HIS A 39 12.69 -6.80 1.51
CA HIS A 39 11.83 -7.58 2.41
C HIS A 39 11.49 -8.95 1.80
N PRO A 40 11.48 -10.06 2.58
CA PRO A 40 11.25 -11.41 2.07
C PRO A 40 10.00 -11.54 1.18
N ILE A 41 8.86 -10.99 1.63
CA ILE A 41 7.62 -11.04 0.84
C ILE A 41 7.72 -10.32 -0.51
N VAL A 42 8.49 -9.22 -0.60
CA VAL A 42 8.67 -8.48 -1.86
C VAL A 42 9.56 -9.27 -2.82
N LYS A 43 10.58 -9.95 -2.29
CA LYS A 43 11.41 -10.87 -3.07
C LYS A 43 10.59 -12.06 -3.59
N ALA A 44 9.70 -12.62 -2.76
CA ALA A 44 8.79 -13.69 -3.16
C ALA A 44 7.83 -13.24 -4.28
N CYS A 45 7.24 -12.05 -4.17
CA CYS A 45 6.43 -11.47 -5.26
C CYS A 45 7.22 -11.36 -6.57
N LYS A 46 8.46 -10.86 -6.51
CA LYS A 46 9.31 -10.75 -7.70
C LYS A 46 9.69 -12.12 -8.29
N ALA A 47 9.96 -13.11 -7.44
CA ALA A 47 10.29 -14.47 -7.88
C ALA A 47 9.12 -15.16 -8.59
N GLN A 48 7.88 -14.85 -8.20
CA GLN A 48 6.66 -15.31 -8.87
C GLN A 48 6.28 -14.48 -10.11
N GLY A 49 7.08 -13.47 -10.48
CA GLY A 49 6.79 -12.61 -11.64
C GLY A 49 5.65 -11.61 -11.41
N LEU A 50 5.26 -11.35 -10.15
CA LEU A 50 4.23 -10.36 -9.85
C LEU A 50 4.77 -8.94 -10.08
N PRO A 51 4.02 -8.06 -10.77
CA PRO A 51 4.44 -6.68 -10.97
C PRO A 51 4.37 -5.89 -9.65
N LEU A 52 5.39 -5.06 -9.40
CA LEU A 52 5.44 -4.17 -8.25
C LEU A 52 5.12 -2.74 -8.70
N TYR A 53 4.23 -2.05 -7.99
CA TYR A 53 3.89 -0.66 -8.28
C TYR A 53 3.47 0.11 -7.03
N GLY A 54 3.59 1.44 -7.07
CA GLY A 54 3.09 2.33 -6.02
C GLY A 54 1.62 2.68 -6.24
N SER A 55 0.75 2.38 -5.28
CA SER A 55 -0.67 2.68 -5.39
C SER A 55 -0.97 4.14 -5.02
N PRO A 56 -1.72 4.91 -5.84
CA PRO A 56 -2.17 6.26 -5.47
C PRO A 56 -3.39 6.26 -4.54
N THR A 57 -3.97 5.08 -4.26
CA THR A 57 -5.22 4.92 -3.53
C THR A 57 -4.95 4.63 -2.05
N LEU A 58 -5.55 5.43 -1.16
CA LEU A 58 -5.49 5.24 0.29
C LEU A 58 -6.10 3.88 0.68
N SER A 59 -5.58 3.28 1.75
CA SER A 59 -6.09 2.03 2.33
C SER A 59 -5.80 1.98 3.82
N ASP A 60 -6.17 0.90 4.50
CA ASP A 60 -5.85 0.69 5.91
C ASP A 60 -4.34 0.66 6.21
N GLN A 61 -3.49 0.46 5.20
CA GLN A 61 -2.04 0.63 5.35
C GLN A 61 -1.65 1.99 5.94
N ALA A 62 -2.46 3.04 5.71
CA ALA A 62 -2.21 4.38 6.23
C ALA A 62 -2.27 4.46 7.77
N ARG A 63 -2.82 3.43 8.43
CA ARG A 63 -2.90 3.31 9.90
C ARG A 63 -1.92 2.28 10.46
N MET A 64 -1.11 1.65 9.62
CA MET A 64 -0.10 0.67 10.03
C MET A 64 1.25 1.36 10.25
N HIS A 65 1.95 1.00 11.33
CA HIS A 65 3.29 1.53 11.65
C HIS A 65 4.42 0.54 11.33
N CYS A 66 4.09 -0.61 10.73
CA CYS A 66 5.03 -1.61 10.27
C CYS A 66 5.11 -1.63 8.73
N PRO A 67 6.17 -2.24 8.15
CA PRO A 67 6.19 -2.52 6.72
C PRO A 67 4.95 -3.31 6.32
N SER A 68 4.26 -2.87 5.27
CA SER A 68 3.04 -3.52 4.78
C SER A 68 2.98 -3.55 3.26
N LEU A 69 2.30 -4.57 2.72
CA LEU A 69 2.07 -4.77 1.29
C LEU A 69 0.56 -4.81 1.03
N LYS A 70 0.10 -4.14 -0.04
CA LYS A 70 -1.27 -4.24 -0.54
C LYS A 70 -1.29 -5.05 -1.82
N LEU A 71 -2.02 -6.15 -1.79
CA LEU A 71 -2.24 -7.09 -2.89
C LEU A 71 -3.70 -7.56 -2.82
N GLY A 72 -4.31 -7.92 -3.94
CA GLY A 72 -5.67 -8.45 -3.95
C GLY A 72 -6.15 -8.80 -5.36
N PRO A 73 -7.14 -9.69 -5.48
CA PRO A 73 -7.76 -10.04 -6.76
C PRO A 73 -8.66 -8.90 -7.28
N GLY A 74 -9.00 -8.97 -8.56
CA GLY A 74 -9.86 -7.99 -9.23
C GLY A 74 -9.10 -6.78 -9.77
N GLN A 75 -9.85 -5.74 -10.14
CA GLN A 75 -9.29 -4.54 -10.77
C GLN A 75 -9.83 -3.27 -10.11
N SER A 76 -8.93 -2.37 -9.72
CA SER A 76 -9.28 -1.09 -9.09
C SER A 76 -10.22 -0.23 -9.95
N LEU A 77 -10.22 -0.40 -11.28
CA LEU A 77 -11.11 0.31 -12.19
C LEU A 77 -12.59 -0.09 -12.05
N ARG A 78 -12.89 -1.23 -11.41
CA ARG A 78 -14.25 -1.71 -11.13
C ARG A 78 -14.77 -1.27 -9.76
N SER A 79 -13.90 -0.80 -8.88
CA SER A 79 -14.32 -0.34 -7.56
C SER A 79 -15.17 0.92 -7.68
N HIS A 80 -16.28 0.99 -6.94
CA HIS A 80 -17.21 2.13 -6.94
C HIS A 80 -17.84 2.46 -8.31
N THR A 81 -17.97 1.47 -9.20
CA THR A 81 -18.77 1.61 -10.43
C THR A 81 -20.15 0.97 -10.26
N ALA A 82 -21.11 1.32 -11.13
CA ALA A 82 -22.33 0.52 -11.23
C ALA A 82 -21.97 -0.93 -11.60
N ASP A 83 -22.76 -1.89 -11.13
CA ASP A 83 -22.60 -3.32 -11.41
C ASP A 83 -21.19 -3.87 -11.10
N GLU A 84 -20.60 -3.43 -9.97
CA GLU A 84 -19.30 -3.92 -9.48
C GLU A 84 -19.29 -5.46 -9.38
N PHE A 85 -18.23 -6.08 -9.92
CA PHE A 85 -18.07 -7.53 -9.94
C PHE A 85 -16.61 -7.96 -9.83
N VAL A 86 -16.43 -9.23 -9.44
CA VAL A 86 -15.17 -9.97 -9.49
C VAL A 86 -15.43 -11.32 -10.17
N LEU A 87 -14.49 -11.78 -10.98
CA LEU A 87 -14.60 -13.08 -11.64
C LEU A 87 -14.24 -14.20 -10.65
N LEU A 88 -14.91 -15.36 -10.80
CA LEU A 88 -14.54 -16.54 -10.03
C LEU A 88 -13.11 -17.00 -10.32
N SER A 89 -12.60 -16.77 -11.54
CA SER A 89 -11.20 -17.02 -11.89
C SER A 89 -10.26 -16.10 -11.13
N GLU A 90 -10.57 -14.79 -11.02
CA GLU A 90 -9.76 -13.83 -10.27
C GLU A 90 -9.66 -14.20 -8.78
N ILE A 91 -10.75 -14.74 -8.19
CA ILE A 91 -10.73 -15.23 -6.81
C ILE A 91 -9.82 -16.45 -6.67
N ARG A 92 -9.92 -17.43 -7.58
CA ARG A 92 -9.07 -18.64 -7.54
C ARG A 92 -7.60 -18.30 -7.73
N GLU A 93 -7.28 -17.49 -8.75
CA GLU A 93 -5.92 -17.01 -9.01
C GLU A 93 -5.37 -16.22 -7.82
N GLY A 94 -6.19 -15.34 -7.22
CA GLY A 94 -5.79 -14.60 -6.02
C GLY A 94 -5.46 -15.50 -4.84
N ALA A 95 -6.26 -16.54 -4.61
CA ALA A 95 -6.00 -17.52 -3.55
C ALA A 95 -4.71 -18.32 -3.80
N GLU A 96 -4.47 -18.75 -5.04
CA GLU A 96 -3.23 -19.43 -5.44
C GLU A 96 -2.00 -18.54 -5.25
N VAL A 97 -2.08 -17.26 -5.64
CA VAL A 97 -1.00 -16.29 -5.41
C VAL A 97 -0.71 -16.14 -3.92
N TYR A 98 -1.74 -15.96 -3.07
CA TYR A 98 -1.52 -15.87 -1.63
C TYR A 98 -0.88 -17.13 -1.06
N PHE A 99 -1.36 -18.31 -1.45
CA PHE A 99 -0.78 -19.57 -1.02
C PHE A 99 0.70 -19.66 -1.39
N ASN A 100 1.04 -19.46 -2.67
CA ASN A 100 2.41 -19.54 -3.15
C ASN A 100 3.34 -18.50 -2.50
N LEU A 101 2.82 -17.32 -2.12
CA LEU A 101 3.61 -16.26 -1.49
C LEU A 101 3.92 -16.54 -0.02
N LEU A 102 2.99 -17.21 0.68
CA LEU A 102 3.06 -17.41 2.13
C LEU A 102 3.57 -18.80 2.50
N ASP A 103 3.36 -19.80 1.64
CA ASP A 103 3.85 -21.16 1.85
C ASP A 103 5.38 -21.20 1.84
N GLY A 104 5.97 -21.70 2.92
CA GLY A 104 7.42 -21.73 3.12
C GLY A 104 8.09 -20.34 3.21
N LEU A 105 7.33 -19.25 3.43
CA LEU A 105 7.91 -17.92 3.55
C LEU A 105 8.70 -17.80 4.87
N GLU A 106 10.02 -17.83 4.76
CA GLU A 106 10.92 -17.63 5.89
C GLU A 106 11.20 -16.14 6.11
N PHE A 107 10.90 -15.69 7.32
CA PHE A 107 11.42 -14.43 7.81
C PHE A 107 12.75 -14.73 8.50
N LEU A 108 13.81 -14.02 8.13
CA LEU A 108 15.00 -14.00 8.98
C LEU A 108 14.51 -13.54 10.36
N ASN A 109 14.68 -14.40 11.37
CA ASN A 109 14.28 -14.08 12.73
C ASN A 109 14.87 -12.70 13.11
N PRO A 110 14.05 -11.77 13.62
CA PRO A 110 14.53 -10.45 14.03
C PRO A 110 15.58 -10.53 15.14
#